data_AF-A0A7C7YVC6-F1
#
_entry.id   AF-A0A7C7YVC6-F1
#
_cell.length_a   1.000
_cell.length_b   1.000
_cell.length_c   1.000
_cell.angle_alpha   90.00
_cell.angle_beta   90.00
_cell.angle_gamma   90.00
#
_symmetry.space_group_name_H-M   'P 1'
#
loop_
_entity.id
_entity.type
_entity.pdbx_description
1 polymer ?
#
loop_
_entity_poly.entity_id
_entity_poly.type
_entity_poly.pdbx_seq_one_letter_code
_entity_poly.pdbx_strand_id
1 'polypeptide(L)'
;MTETLQLLFLAIICGFLWSLSSRQRVLDKVLARLDGLAEIQSQIASLAASGSELDLRRLEHVLIDIREGHKRLEERLLQIAETSHHSASGETPEPAAGDPRRSAGSGLSERVMNRLLAMGYERIQILTTIEEIDALSAPSREGELLVEARRAGAVCKGRVAIRAGSIVAVELKSAHAMFP
;
A
#
# COMPACT_ATOMS: atom_id res chain seq x y z
N MET A 1 38.73 -83.72 -5.09
CA MET A 1 38.79 -82.46 -5.87
C MET A 1 37.41 -81.92 -6.27
N THR A 2 36.38 -82.76 -6.41
CA THR A 2 35.00 -82.32 -6.75
C THR A 2 34.30 -81.61 -5.58
N GLU A 3 34.47 -82.09 -4.35
CA GLU A 3 33.85 -81.48 -3.15
C GLU A 3 34.33 -80.05 -2.89
N THR A 4 35.64 -79.79 -3.06
CA THR A 4 36.21 -78.44 -2.91
C THR A 4 35.66 -77.47 -3.95
N LEU A 5 35.35 -77.94 -5.15
CA LEU A 5 34.81 -77.13 -6.25
C LEU A 5 33.33 -76.79 -6.00
N GLN A 6 32.56 -77.73 -5.45
CA GLN A 6 31.17 -77.51 -5.04
C GLN A 6 31.07 -76.48 -3.89
N LEU A 7 31.95 -76.57 -2.90
CA LEU A 7 32.00 -75.60 -1.80
C LEU A 7 32.35 -74.18 -2.29
N LEU A 8 33.30 -74.07 -3.23
CA LEU A 8 33.66 -72.80 -3.84
C LEU A 8 32.50 -72.18 -4.62
N PHE A 9 31.77 -73.00 -5.40
CA PHE A 9 30.61 -72.54 -6.15
C PHE A 9 29.48 -72.07 -5.24
N LEU A 10 29.22 -72.80 -4.15
CA LEU A 10 28.22 -72.42 -3.15
C LEU A 10 28.60 -71.12 -2.44
N ALA A 11 29.87 -70.94 -2.08
CA ALA A 11 30.37 -69.70 -1.49
C ALA A 11 30.19 -68.50 -2.43
N ILE A 12 30.45 -68.67 -3.74
CA ILE A 12 30.25 -67.62 -4.74
C ILE A 12 28.77 -67.25 -4.86
N ILE A 13 27.86 -68.24 -4.92
CA ILE A 13 26.41 -68.00 -4.98
C ILE A 13 25.93 -67.26 -3.73
N CYS A 14 26.35 -67.69 -2.55
CA CYS A 14 25.99 -67.03 -1.29
C CYS A 14 26.50 -65.58 -1.26
N GLY A 15 27.74 -65.33 -1.71
CA GLY A 15 28.29 -63.98 -1.83
C GLY A 15 27.51 -63.09 -2.81
N PHE A 16 27.10 -63.66 -3.94
CA PHE A 16 26.29 -62.94 -4.94
C PHE A 16 24.90 -62.59 -4.40
N LEU A 17 24.20 -63.54 -3.77
CA LEU A 17 22.90 -63.31 -3.13
C LEU A 17 22.98 -62.28 -2.00
N TRP A 18 24.04 -62.34 -1.20
CA TRP A 18 24.31 -61.33 -0.17
C TRP A 18 24.51 -59.94 -0.79
N SER A 19 25.30 -59.84 -1.85
CA SER A 19 25.52 -58.58 -2.56
C SER A 19 24.22 -58.01 -3.12
N LEU A 20 23.40 -58.84 -3.78
CA LEU A 20 22.14 -58.43 -4.38
C LEU A 20 21.15 -57.91 -3.32
N SER A 21 20.99 -58.66 -2.22
CA SER A 21 20.11 -58.24 -1.11
C SER A 21 20.60 -56.97 -0.43
N SER A 22 21.92 -56.77 -0.33
CA SER A 22 22.48 -55.52 0.21
C SER A 22 22.17 -54.32 -0.68
N ARG A 23 22.23 -54.49 -2.01
CA ARG A 23 21.88 -53.44 -2.97
C ARG A 23 20.39 -53.12 -2.93
N GLN A 24 19.51 -54.13 -2.83
CA GLN A 24 18.07 -53.91 -2.67
C GLN A 24 17.77 -53.07 -1.43
N ARG A 25 18.40 -53.36 -0.29
CA ARG A 25 18.19 -52.57 0.94
C ARG A 25 18.62 -51.10 0.80
N VAL A 26 19.63 -50.81 -0.02
CA VAL A 26 20.04 -49.43 -0.29
C VAL A 26 19.01 -48.73 -1.17
N LEU A 27 18.49 -49.41 -2.20
CA LEU A 27 17.43 -48.90 -3.06
C LEU A 27 16.14 -48.64 -2.28
N ASP A 28 15.75 -49.55 -1.38
CA ASP A 28 14.56 -49.38 -0.53
C ASP A 28 14.66 -48.15 0.37
N LYS A 29 15.86 -47.87 0.91
CA LYS A 29 16.10 -46.65 1.70
C LYS A 29 15.99 -45.38 0.87
N VAL A 30 16.40 -45.42 -0.39
CA VAL A 30 16.29 -44.27 -1.30
C VAL A 30 14.83 -44.06 -1.71
N LEU A 31 14.09 -45.13 -1.99
CA LEU A 31 12.65 -45.08 -2.27
C LEU A 31 11.87 -44.52 -1.09
N ALA A 32 12.12 -45.01 0.14
CA ALA A 32 11.46 -44.50 1.33
C ALA A 32 11.72 -42.99 1.57
N ARG A 33 12.90 -42.49 1.18
CA ARG A 33 13.20 -41.05 1.23
C ARG A 33 12.43 -40.26 0.18
N LEU A 34 12.24 -40.83 -1.02
CA LEU A 34 11.45 -40.22 -2.09
C LEU A 34 9.95 -40.20 -1.75
N ASP A 35 9.44 -41.27 -1.14
CA ASP A 35 8.05 -41.33 -0.67
C ASP A 35 7.77 -40.25 0.38
N GLY A 36 8.72 -40.02 1.30
CA GLY A 36 8.62 -38.92 2.26
C GLY A 36 8.57 -37.54 1.59
N LEU A 37 9.24 -37.34 0.44
CA LEU A 37 9.16 -36.09 -0.31
C LEU A 37 7.80 -35.94 -1.02
N ALA A 38 7.23 -37.02 -1.52
CA ALA A 38 5.88 -37.00 -2.11
C ALA A 38 4.82 -36.67 -1.06
N GLU A 39 4.97 -37.19 0.17
CA GLU A 39 4.10 -36.85 1.28
C GLU A 39 4.18 -35.36 1.64
N ILE A 40 5.40 -34.81 1.79
CA ILE A 40 5.61 -33.38 2.05
C ILE A 40 5.01 -32.52 0.93
N GLN A 41 5.20 -32.91 -0.34
CA GLN A 41 4.61 -32.21 -1.48
C GLN A 41 3.08 -32.20 -1.41
N SER A 42 2.46 -33.33 -1.03
CA SER A 42 1.00 -33.41 -0.88
C SER A 42 0.48 -32.52 0.25
N GLN A 43 1.21 -32.44 1.36
CA GLN A 43 0.86 -31.58 2.50
C GLN A 43 0.97 -30.10 2.14
N ILE A 44 2.02 -29.70 1.41
CA ILE A 44 2.19 -28.33 0.92
C ILE A 44 1.08 -27.97 -0.08
N ALA A 45 0.73 -28.87 -1.00
CA ALA A 45 -0.35 -28.64 -1.97
C ALA A 45 -1.72 -28.47 -1.28
N SER A 46 -1.99 -29.30 -0.27
CA SER A 46 -3.18 -29.19 0.59
C SER A 46 -3.23 -27.84 1.31
N LEU A 47 -2.12 -27.44 1.97
CA LEU A 47 -2.01 -26.15 2.66
C LEU A 47 -2.16 -24.96 1.71
N ALA A 48 -1.58 -25.02 0.51
CA ALA A 48 -1.71 -23.98 -0.51
C ALA A 48 -3.16 -23.87 -1.02
N ALA A 49 -3.84 -25.00 -1.23
CA ALA A 49 -5.25 -25.01 -1.62
C ALA A 49 -6.14 -24.41 -0.52
N SER A 50 -5.98 -24.84 0.73
CA SER A 50 -6.73 -24.30 1.86
C SER A 50 -6.45 -22.81 2.09
N GLY A 51 -5.19 -22.37 1.96
CA GLY A 51 -4.80 -20.97 2.08
C GLY A 51 -5.43 -20.10 1.00
N SER A 52 -5.45 -20.57 -0.25
CA SER A 52 -6.06 -19.83 -1.36
C SER A 52 -7.57 -19.67 -1.22
N GLU A 53 -8.26 -20.66 -0.66
CA GLU A 53 -9.71 -20.61 -0.40
C GLU A 53 -10.05 -19.69 0.79
N LEU A 54 -9.23 -19.74 1.86
CA LEU A 54 -9.31 -18.83 3.00
C LEU A 54 -9.08 -17.37 2.58
N ASP A 55 -8.07 -17.13 1.75
CA ASP A 55 -7.76 -15.79 1.24
C ASP A 55 -8.86 -15.27 0.31
N LEU A 56 -9.46 -16.13 -0.54
CA LEU A 56 -10.56 -15.73 -1.42
C LEU A 56 -11.78 -15.28 -0.60
N ARG A 57 -12.20 -16.08 0.39
CA ARG A 57 -13.37 -15.76 1.23
C ARG A 57 -13.14 -14.54 2.10
N ARG A 58 -11.92 -14.36 2.61
CA ARG A 58 -11.55 -13.16 3.36
C ARG A 58 -11.55 -11.93 2.47
N LEU A 59 -11.03 -12.03 1.26
CA LEU A 59 -11.03 -10.93 0.28
C LEU A 59 -12.46 -10.56 -0.12
N GLU A 60 -13.34 -11.56 -0.33
CA GLU A 60 -14.77 -11.33 -0.60
C GLU A 60 -15.43 -10.54 0.54
N HIS A 61 -15.18 -10.91 1.79
CA HIS A 61 -15.74 -10.20 2.94
C HIS A 61 -15.26 -8.74 3.01
N VAL A 62 -13.95 -8.51 2.82
CA VAL A 62 -13.40 -7.15 2.78
C VAL A 62 -13.99 -6.33 1.63
N LEU A 63 -14.23 -6.93 0.46
CA LEU A 63 -14.87 -6.25 -0.66
C LEU A 63 -16.34 -5.88 -0.36
N ILE A 64 -17.08 -6.76 0.32
CA ILE A 64 -18.44 -6.48 0.80
C ILE A 64 -18.41 -5.31 1.78
N ASP A 65 -17.51 -5.32 2.76
CA ASP A 65 -17.38 -4.26 3.76
C ASP A 65 -17.04 -2.90 3.11
N ILE A 66 -16.12 -2.88 2.15
CA ILE A 66 -15.77 -1.67 1.41
C ILE A 66 -16.96 -1.15 0.60
N ARG A 67 -17.70 -2.04 -0.07
CA ARG A 67 -18.90 -1.68 -0.84
C ARG A 67 -19.99 -1.11 0.05
N GLU A 68 -20.23 -1.71 1.22
CA GLU A 68 -21.17 -1.17 2.21
C GLU A 68 -20.72 0.18 2.76
N GLY A 69 -19.43 0.33 3.06
CA GLY A 69 -18.84 1.59 3.49
C GLY A 69 -19.06 2.70 2.47
N HIS A 70 -18.85 2.40 1.17
CA HIS A 70 -19.09 3.34 0.08
C HIS A 70 -20.57 3.75 -0.01
N LYS A 71 -21.48 2.78 0.07
CA LYS A 71 -22.93 3.04 0.04
C LYS A 71 -23.36 3.96 1.20
N ARG A 72 -22.89 3.69 2.42
CA ARG A 72 -23.19 4.53 3.60
C ARG A 72 -22.61 5.93 3.46
N LEU A 73 -21.43 6.06 2.85
CA LEU A 73 -20.80 7.35 2.61
C LEU A 73 -21.60 8.16 1.57
N GLU A 74 -22.05 7.52 0.50
CA GLU A 74 -22.92 8.13 -0.51
C GLU A 74 -24.25 8.60 0.07
N GLU A 75 -24.91 7.76 0.90
CA GLU A 75 -26.13 8.13 1.62
C GLU A 75 -25.92 9.36 2.53
N ARG A 76 -24.79 9.43 3.24
CA ARG A 76 -24.46 10.59 4.08
C ARG A 76 -24.19 11.85 3.26
N LEU A 77 -23.52 11.74 2.12
CA LEU A 77 -23.27 12.87 1.23
C LEU A 77 -24.59 13.41 0.65
N LEU A 78 -25.50 12.52 0.24
CA LEU A 78 -26.84 12.89 -0.19
C LEU A 78 -27.61 13.61 0.93
N GLN A 79 -27.58 13.08 2.16
CA GLN A 79 -28.24 13.71 3.29
C GLN A 79 -27.69 15.11 3.61
N ILE A 80 -26.37 15.31 3.50
CA ILE A 80 -25.73 16.63 3.66
C ILE A 80 -26.16 17.58 2.52
N ALA A 81 -26.23 17.09 1.28
CA ALA A 81 -26.70 17.89 0.16
C ALA A 81 -28.17 18.32 0.33
N GLU A 82 -29.03 17.42 0.81
CA GLU A 82 -30.45 17.72 1.08
C GLU A 82 -30.62 18.72 2.23
N THR A 83 -29.89 18.56 3.33
CA THR A 83 -29.90 19.53 4.43
C THR A 83 -29.35 20.89 4.00
N SER A 84 -28.28 20.91 3.20
CA SER A 84 -27.76 22.16 2.63
C SER A 84 -28.77 22.84 1.69
N HIS A 85 -29.56 22.09 0.93
CA HIS A 85 -30.61 22.66 0.06
C HIS A 85 -31.82 23.16 0.86
N HIS A 86 -32.20 22.48 1.94
CA HIS A 86 -33.31 22.90 2.78
C HIS A 86 -32.99 24.16 3.61
N SER A 87 -31.74 24.31 4.06
CA SER A 87 -31.26 25.54 4.72
C SER A 87 -31.13 26.74 3.76
N ALA A 88 -31.14 26.53 2.44
CA ALA A 88 -31.02 27.61 1.45
C ALA A 88 -32.37 28.11 0.88
N SER A 89 -33.50 27.44 1.18
CA SER A 89 -34.83 27.78 0.63
C SER A 89 -35.79 28.49 1.59
N GLY A 90 -35.34 28.86 2.78
CA GLY A 90 -36.11 29.69 3.72
C GLY A 90 -35.28 30.90 4.13
N GLU A 91 -35.78 32.10 3.82
CA GLU A 91 -35.27 33.42 4.22
C GLU A 91 -33.99 33.93 3.52
N THR A 92 -34.19 34.73 2.47
CA THR A 92 -33.40 35.95 2.29
C THR A 92 -33.82 36.94 3.37
N PRO A 93 -32.91 37.34 4.27
CA PRO A 93 -32.31 38.66 4.13
C PRO A 93 -30.79 38.68 4.38
N GLU A 94 -30.12 39.51 3.58
CA GLU A 94 -28.75 40.03 3.74
C GLU A 94 -27.54 39.07 3.72
N PRO A 95 -26.41 39.48 3.12
CA PRO A 95 -25.14 38.77 3.25
C PRO A 95 -24.61 39.01 4.67
N ALA A 96 -25.14 38.27 5.64
CA ALA A 96 -24.54 38.17 6.95
C ALA A 96 -23.15 37.56 6.78
N ALA A 97 -22.15 38.44 6.97
CA ALA A 97 -20.78 38.15 7.32
C ALA A 97 -20.53 36.67 7.60
N GLY A 98 -19.89 36.01 6.61
CA GLY A 98 -19.33 34.68 6.80
C GLY A 98 -18.57 34.64 8.12
N ASP A 99 -18.94 33.67 8.94
CA ASP A 99 -18.37 33.34 10.24
C ASP A 99 -16.87 33.70 10.32
N PRO A 100 -16.48 34.76 11.06
CA PRO A 100 -15.08 35.19 11.17
C PRO A 100 -14.21 34.20 11.97
N ARG A 101 -14.76 33.05 12.37
CA ARG A 101 -14.04 31.95 13.04
C ARG A 101 -13.60 30.81 12.12
N ARG A 102 -13.91 30.83 10.82
CA ARG A 102 -13.11 30.05 9.86
C ARG A 102 -11.77 30.75 9.70
N SER A 103 -10.81 30.38 10.57
CA SER A 103 -9.40 30.80 10.56
C SER A 103 -8.95 31.16 9.15
N ALA A 104 -8.66 32.44 8.92
CA ALA A 104 -8.20 32.93 7.63
C ALA A 104 -6.98 32.14 7.09
N GLY A 105 -6.13 31.57 7.98
CA GLY A 105 -5.04 30.68 7.59
C GLY A 105 -5.43 29.24 7.21
N SER A 106 -6.60 28.74 7.63
CA SER A 106 -7.10 27.44 7.15
C SER A 106 -7.48 27.52 5.67
N GLY A 107 -8.05 28.64 5.23
CA GLY A 107 -8.42 28.84 3.83
C GLY A 107 -7.23 29.05 2.89
N LEU A 108 -6.13 29.65 3.35
CA LEU A 108 -4.93 29.83 2.54
C LEU A 108 -4.17 28.51 2.35
N SER A 109 -3.96 27.75 3.43
CA SER A 109 -3.31 26.44 3.39
C SER A 109 -4.07 25.44 2.50
N GLU A 110 -5.39 25.40 2.60
CA GLU A 110 -6.24 24.55 1.76
C GLU A 110 -6.14 24.94 0.27
N ARG A 111 -6.16 26.24 -0.06
CA ARG A 111 -5.99 26.71 -1.44
C ARG A 111 -4.62 26.35 -2.01
N VAL A 112 -3.55 26.48 -1.22
CA VAL A 112 -2.21 26.06 -1.61
C VAL A 112 -2.16 24.56 -1.87
N MET A 113 -2.74 23.76 -0.99
CA MET A 113 -2.80 22.30 -1.14
C MET A 113 -3.57 21.90 -2.41
N ASN A 114 -4.77 22.45 -2.61
CA ASN A 114 -5.59 22.16 -3.80
C ASN A 114 -4.87 22.57 -5.10
N ARG A 115 -4.16 23.70 -5.08
CA ARG A 115 -3.37 24.15 -6.23
C ARG A 115 -2.22 23.19 -6.55
N LEU A 116 -1.49 22.73 -5.53
CA LEU A 116 -0.37 21.80 -5.70
C LEU A 116 -0.85 20.41 -6.15
N LEU A 117 -1.96 19.91 -5.62
CA LEU A 117 -2.60 18.68 -6.07
C LEU A 117 -3.00 18.76 -7.55
N ALA A 118 -3.60 19.88 -7.97
CA ALA A 118 -3.98 20.11 -9.37
C ALA A 118 -2.77 20.17 -10.33
N MET A 119 -1.57 20.51 -9.82
CA MET A 119 -0.31 20.48 -10.57
C MET A 119 0.36 19.08 -10.59
N GLY A 120 -0.26 18.09 -9.95
CA GLY A 120 0.22 16.70 -9.89
C GLY A 120 1.24 16.44 -8.79
N TYR A 121 1.32 17.30 -7.77
CA TYR A 121 2.10 17.03 -6.56
C TYR A 121 1.29 16.16 -5.59
N GLU A 122 1.98 15.30 -4.86
CA GLU A 122 1.43 14.37 -3.87
C GLU A 122 2.20 14.48 -2.54
N ARG A 123 1.63 14.02 -1.43
CA ARG A 123 2.25 14.08 -0.08
C ARG A 123 2.79 15.48 0.29
N ILE A 124 1.93 16.48 0.21
CA ILE A 124 2.27 17.88 0.47
C ILE A 124 2.39 18.14 1.97
N GLN A 125 3.47 18.78 2.39
CA GLN A 125 3.73 19.25 3.75
C GLN A 125 4.08 20.73 3.72
N ILE A 126 3.33 21.53 4.47
CA ILE A 126 3.62 22.95 4.66
C ILE A 126 4.60 23.07 5.83
N LEU A 127 5.75 23.71 5.57
CA LEU A 127 6.82 23.89 6.56
C LEU A 127 6.71 25.23 7.30
N THR A 128 5.92 26.16 6.78
CA THR A 128 5.63 27.46 7.42
C THR A 128 4.71 27.26 8.62
N THR A 129 4.93 28.03 9.69
CA THR A 129 4.12 27.92 10.92
C THR A 129 2.71 28.45 10.72
N ILE A 130 1.76 27.99 11.53
CA ILE A 130 0.34 28.42 11.43
C ILE A 130 0.21 29.94 11.63
N GLU A 131 0.97 30.50 12.57
CA GLU A 131 1.00 31.95 12.84
C GLU A 131 1.46 32.77 11.63
N GLU A 132 2.47 32.29 10.91
CA GLU A 132 2.96 32.91 9.67
C GLU A 132 1.93 32.80 8.53
N ILE A 133 1.22 31.67 8.43
CA ILE A 133 0.16 31.47 7.43
C ILE A 133 -1.02 32.41 7.68
N ASP A 134 -1.45 32.56 8.93
CA ASP A 134 -2.50 33.52 9.32
C ASP A 134 -2.08 34.96 9.00
N ALA A 135 -0.84 35.31 9.31
CA ALA A 135 -0.23 36.59 8.94
C ALA A 135 -0.27 36.88 7.43
N LEU A 136 0.04 35.88 6.59
CA LEU A 136 0.03 35.98 5.12
C LEU A 136 -1.37 35.99 4.51
N SER A 137 -2.38 35.60 5.28
CA SER A 137 -3.78 35.63 4.85
C SER A 137 -4.38 37.05 4.88
N ALA A 138 -3.68 38.01 5.50
CA ALA A 138 -4.11 39.41 5.52
C ALA A 138 -4.01 40.05 4.11
N PRO A 139 -5.03 40.83 3.69
CA PRO A 139 -5.16 41.34 2.32
C PRO A 139 -4.05 42.30 1.87
N SER A 140 -3.28 42.88 2.79
CA SER A 140 -2.20 43.82 2.49
C SER A 140 -0.81 43.20 2.58
N ARG A 141 -0.69 41.89 2.83
CA ARG A 141 0.60 41.23 3.06
C ARG A 141 1.03 40.42 1.84
N GLU A 142 2.33 40.51 1.56
CA GLU A 142 3.02 39.65 0.60
C GLU A 142 3.99 38.75 1.36
N GLY A 143 4.19 37.54 0.86
CA GLY A 143 5.23 36.66 1.38
C GLY A 143 5.26 35.30 0.71
N GLU A 144 6.10 34.44 1.25
CA GLU A 144 6.41 33.13 0.69
C GLU A 144 6.07 32.04 1.71
N LEU A 145 5.45 30.96 1.23
CA LEU A 145 5.11 29.80 2.03
C LEU A 145 5.99 28.62 1.61
N LEU A 146 6.72 28.06 2.57
CA LEU A 146 7.65 26.95 2.35
C LEU A 146 6.89 25.64 2.30
N VAL A 147 7.10 24.88 1.22
CA VAL A 147 6.41 23.61 0.97
C VAL A 147 7.39 22.52 0.60
N GLU A 148 7.11 21.32 1.10
CA GLU A 148 7.71 20.07 0.67
C GLU A 148 6.60 19.21 0.06
N ALA A 149 6.85 18.65 -1.12
CA ALA A 149 5.90 17.77 -1.79
C ALA A 149 6.65 16.69 -2.58
N ARG A 150 5.93 15.71 -3.11
CA ARG A 150 6.46 14.73 -4.06
C ARG A 150 5.83 14.89 -5.43
N ARG A 151 6.57 14.56 -6.49
CA ARG A 151 6.05 14.46 -7.85
C ARG A 151 6.75 13.31 -8.56
N ALA A 152 5.97 12.35 -9.07
CA ALA A 152 6.49 11.14 -9.71
C ALA A 152 7.54 10.42 -8.84
N GLY A 153 7.28 10.33 -7.53
CA GLY A 153 8.18 9.68 -6.56
C GLY A 153 9.39 10.50 -6.10
N ALA A 154 9.74 11.61 -6.76
CA ALA A 154 10.84 12.49 -6.35
C ALA A 154 10.38 13.53 -5.32
N VAL A 155 11.22 13.81 -4.30
CA VAL A 155 10.96 14.89 -3.33
C VAL A 155 11.29 16.24 -3.96
N CYS A 156 10.34 17.17 -3.85
CA CYS A 156 10.42 18.54 -4.33
C CYS A 156 10.28 19.49 -3.13
N LYS A 157 11.21 20.44 -3.02
CA LYS A 157 11.17 21.52 -2.03
C LYS A 157 11.10 22.86 -2.73
N GLY A 158 10.37 23.79 -2.15
CA GLY A 158 10.13 25.05 -2.81
C GLY A 158 9.28 26.02 -2.02
N ARG A 159 8.87 27.08 -2.73
CA ARG A 159 8.17 28.21 -2.15
C ARG A 159 6.95 28.54 -2.99
N VAL A 160 5.89 28.95 -2.33
CA VAL A 160 4.67 29.46 -2.94
C VAL A 160 4.56 30.94 -2.61
N ALA A 161 4.62 31.78 -3.64
CA ALA A 161 4.52 33.22 -3.50
C ALA A 161 3.05 33.62 -3.35
N ILE A 162 2.75 34.40 -2.32
CA ILE A 162 1.41 34.79 -1.92
C ILE A 162 1.35 36.33 -1.88
N ARG A 163 0.34 36.90 -2.54
CA ARG A 163 0.05 38.34 -2.54
C ARG A 163 -1.43 38.55 -2.27
N ALA A 164 -1.74 39.38 -1.27
CA ALA A 164 -3.12 39.68 -0.89
C ALA A 164 -3.98 38.41 -0.67
N GLY A 165 -3.38 37.41 -0.01
CA GLY A 165 -4.03 36.12 0.22
C GLY A 165 -4.32 35.28 -1.04
N SER A 166 -3.70 35.59 -2.18
CA SER A 166 -3.83 34.82 -3.43
C SER A 166 -2.48 34.23 -3.86
N ILE A 167 -2.51 33.07 -4.52
CA ILE A 167 -1.29 32.38 -4.99
C ILE A 167 -0.85 33.02 -6.31
N VAL A 168 0.33 33.64 -6.32
CA VAL A 168 0.88 34.32 -7.51
C VAL A 168 1.81 33.40 -8.29
N ALA A 169 2.70 32.69 -7.59
CA ALA A 169 3.68 31.81 -8.22
C ALA A 169 3.98 30.59 -7.34
N VAL A 170 4.37 29.49 -7.98
CA VAL A 170 4.76 28.24 -7.32
C VAL A 170 6.11 27.81 -7.89
N GLU A 171 7.14 27.85 -7.06
CA GLU A 171 8.50 27.46 -7.43
C GLU A 171 8.92 26.23 -6.62
N LEU A 172 8.79 25.05 -7.21
CA LEU A 172 9.18 23.77 -6.62
C LEU A 172 10.32 23.16 -7.43
N LYS A 173 11.44 22.84 -6.77
CA LYS A 173 12.59 22.18 -7.39
C LYS A 173 12.73 20.76 -6.84
N SER A 174 13.00 19.79 -7.73
CA SER A 174 13.31 18.43 -7.29
C SER A 174 14.67 18.42 -6.58
N ALA A 175 14.82 17.58 -5.55
CA ALA A 175 16.08 17.39 -4.86
C ALA A 175 17.21 16.93 -5.81
N HIS A 176 16.85 16.19 -6.86
CA HIS A 176 17.78 15.74 -7.90
C HIS A 176 18.31 16.86 -8.80
N ALA A 177 17.64 18.02 -8.87
CA ALA A 177 18.12 19.17 -9.65
C ALA A 177 19.13 20.05 -8.89
N MET A 178 19.42 19.75 -7.61
CA MET A 178 20.38 20.50 -6.80
C MET A 178 21.80 19.91 -6.80
N PHE A 179 21.98 18.69 -7.31
CA PHE A 179 23.28 18.05 -7.42
C PHE A 179 23.56 17.77 -8.91
N PRO A 180 24.47 18.53 -9.56
CA PRO A 180 24.86 18.31 -10.95
C PRO A 180 25.65 17.01 -11.16
#